data_AF-A0A4Y4F146-F1
#
_entry.id   AF-A0A4Y4F146-F1
#
_cell.length_a   1.000
_cell.length_b   1.000
_cell.length_c   1.000
_cell.angle_alpha   90.00
_cell.angle_beta   90.00
_cell.angle_gamma   90.00
#
_symmetry.space_group_name_H-M   'P 1'
#
loop_
_entity.id
_entity.type
_entity.pdbx_description
1 polymer ?
#
loop_
_entity_poly.entity_id
_entity_poly.type
_entity_poly.pdbx_seq_one_letter_code
_entity_poly.pdbx_strand_id
1 'polypeptide(L)' 'MRIITRLIAVSDLGSRDIARRAGLPLQKVSDLLSGRLEQLSLEDLQILRETIDHELSTS' A
#
# COMPACT_ATOMS: atom_id res chain seq x y z
N MET A 1 -7.40 5.44 6.38
CA MET A 1 -5.98 5.74 6.73
C MET A 1 -5.33 4.69 7.61
N ARG A 2 -5.73 4.54 8.88
CA ARG A 2 -5.14 3.56 9.82
C ARG A 2 -5.22 2.08 9.39
N ILE A 3 -6.09 1.77 8.43
CA ILE A 3 -6.32 0.42 7.94
C ILE A 3 -5.18 0.00 7.01
N ILE A 4 -4.91 0.73 5.92
CA ILE A 4 -3.90 0.32 4.92
C ILE A 4 -2.51 0.20 5.53
N THR A 5 -2.03 1.18 6.29
CA THR A 5 -0.72 1.10 6.93
C THR A 5 -0.61 -0.02 7.95
N ARG A 6 -1.71 -0.37 8.62
CA ARG A 6 -1.76 -1.53 9.52
C ARG A 6 -1.80 -2.85 8.75
N LEU A 7 -2.50 -2.90 7.61
CA LEU A 7 -2.49 -4.06 6.71
C LEU A 7 -1.09 -4.30 6.14
N ILE A 8 -0.33 -3.25 5.82
CA ILE A 8 1.09 -3.34 5.44
C ILE A 8 1.92 -3.92 6.59
N ALA A 9 1.70 -3.45 7.83
CA ALA A 9 2.46 -3.92 8.98
C ALA A 9 2.19 -5.38 9.38
N VAL A 10 1.06 -5.95 8.95
CA VAL A 10 0.71 -7.36 9.19
C VAL A 10 0.90 -8.24 7.96
N SER A 11 1.20 -7.68 6.78
CA SER A 11 1.61 -8.46 5.63
C SER A 11 3.13 -8.64 5.65
N ASP A 12 3.62 -9.77 5.14
CA ASP A 12 5.06 -10.01 4.96
C ASP A 12 5.64 -9.21 3.78
N LEU A 13 4.87 -8.30 3.19
CA LEU A 13 5.32 -7.51 2.05
C LEU A 13 6.09 -6.26 2.49
N GLY A 14 7.36 -6.22 2.08
CA GLY A 14 8.13 -4.99 2.10
C GLY A 14 7.50 -3.93 1.19
N SER A 15 7.74 -2.66 1.50
CA SER A 15 7.21 -1.51 0.73
C SER A 15 7.62 -1.54 -0.76
N ARG A 16 8.74 -2.18 -1.10
CA ARG A 16 9.17 -2.42 -2.49
C ARG A 16 8.29 -3.45 -3.21
N ASP A 17 7.91 -4.52 -2.53
CA ASP A 17 7.07 -5.57 -3.12
C ASP A 17 5.64 -5.06 -3.32
N ILE A 18 5.13 -4.29 -2.35
CA ILE A 18 3.84 -3.59 -2.48
C ILE A 18 3.86 -2.67 -3.70
N ALA A 19 4.87 -1.80 -3.82
CA ALA A 19 5.01 -0.89 -4.95
C ALA A 19 5.05 -1.65 -6.29
N ARG A 20 5.83 -2.72 -6.36
CA ARG A 20 5.97 -3.55 -7.56
C ARG A 20 4.65 -4.21 -7.95
N ARG A 21 3.93 -4.80 -7.00
CA ARG A 21 2.64 -5.49 -7.24
C ARG A 21 1.52 -4.51 -7.58
N ALA A 22 1.51 -3.35 -6.95
CA ALA A 22 0.57 -2.27 -7.23
C ALA A 22 0.88 -1.54 -8.56
N GLY A 23 2.04 -1.78 -9.18
CA GLY A 23 2.48 -1.01 -10.35
C GLY A 23 2.73 0.47 -10.03
N LEU A 24 2.99 0.81 -8.76
CA LEU A 24 3.15 2.18 -8.28
C LEU A 24 4.62 2.50 -7.98
N PRO A 25 5.02 3.78 -8.07
CA PRO A 25 6.32 4.21 -7.58
C PRO A 25 6.48 3.93 -6.08
N LEU A 26 7.66 3.48 -5.66
CA LEU A 26 7.99 3.26 -4.24
C LEU A 26 7.73 4.53 -3.39
N GLN A 27 7.93 5.71 -3.97
CA GLN A 27 7.67 6.98 -3.32
C GLN A 27 6.22 7.10 -2.82
N LYS A 28 5.23 6.61 -3.57
CA LYS A 28 3.81 6.64 -3.17
C LYS A 28 3.55 5.78 -1.93
N VAL A 29 4.18 4.61 -1.86
CA VAL A 29 4.11 3.74 -0.66
C VAL A 29 4.78 4.42 0.53
N SER A 30 5.93 5.05 0.32
CA SER A 30 6.62 5.83 1.37
C SER A 30 5.81 7.04 1.84
N ASP A 31 5.14 7.76 0.94
CA ASP A 31 4.26 8.87 1.24
C ASP A 31 3.06 8.41 2.07
N LEU A 32 2.44 7.28 1.70
CA LEU A 32 1.37 6.66 2.47
C LEU A 32 1.82 6.28 3.89
N LEU A 33 2.99 5.63 4.01
CA LEU A 33 3.57 5.24 5.32
C LEU A 33 3.94 6.46 6.17
N SER A 34 4.32 7.57 5.53
CA SER A 34 4.61 8.84 6.19
C SER A 34 3.33 9.64 6.52
N GLY A 35 2.16 9.16 6.11
CA GLY A 35 0.87 9.83 6.32
C GLY A 35 0.57 10.99 5.36
N ARG A 36 1.36 11.18 4.29
CA ARG A 36 1.21 12.25 3.29
C ARG A 36 0.17 11.89 2.23
N LEU A 37 -1.09 11.80 2.64
CA LEU A 37 -2.19 11.42 1.74
C LEU A 37 -2.43 12.35 0.57
N GLU A 38 -2.14 13.64 0.76
CA GLU A 38 -2.27 14.67 -0.27
C GLU A 38 -1.43 14.37 -1.51
N GLN A 39 -0.42 13.49 -1.39
CA GLN A 39 0.40 13.03 -2.49
C GLN A 39 -0.16 11.80 -3.21
N LEU A 40 -1.25 11.20 -2.71
CA LEU A 40 -1.90 10.02 -3.31
C LEU A 40 -3.27 10.39 -3.89
N SER A 41 -3.55 9.88 -5.09
CA SER A 41 -4.90 9.93 -5.64
C SER A 41 -5.80 8.90 -4.96
N LEU A 42 -7.12 9.04 -5.13
CA LEU A 42 -8.07 8.01 -4.68
C LEU A 42 -7.77 6.65 -5.36
N GLU A 43 -7.39 6.68 -6.63
CA GLU A 43 -7.01 5.50 -7.42
C GLU A 43 -5.76 4.83 -6.85
N ASP A 44 -4.71 5.61 -6.52
CA ASP A 44 -3.50 5.08 -5.88
C ASP A 44 -3.86 4.34 -4.56
N LEU A 45 -4.76 4.91 -3.77
CA LEU A 45 -5.21 4.32 -2.51
C LEU A 45 -6.03 3.05 -2.71
N GLN A 46 -6.87 3.00 -3.74
CA GLN A 46 -7.66 1.81 -4.09
C GLN A 46 -6.75 0.67 -4.55
N ILE A 47 -5.82 0.94 -5.46
CA ILE A 47 -4.85 -0.05 -5.96
C ILE A 47 -4.01 -0.61 -4.80
N LEU A 48 -3.50 0.25 -3.91
CA LEU A 48 -2.73 -0.19 -2.75
C LEU A 48 -3.56 -1.08 -1.83
N ARG A 49 -4.81 -0.70 -1.55
CA ARG A 49 -5.70 -1.50 -0.72
C ARG A 49 -5.96 -2.88 -1.34
N GLU A 50 -6.33 -2.94 -2.62
CA GLU A 50 -6.61 -4.20 -3.32
C GLU A 50 -5.38 -5.11 -3.36
N THR A 51 -4.20 -4.53 -3.62
CA THR A 51 -2.93 -5.25 -3.62
C THR A 51 -2.66 -5.93 -2.28
N ILE A 52 -2.91 -5.22 -1.17
CA ILE A 52 -2.66 -5.75 0.18
C ILE A 52 -3.77 -6.72 0.61
N ASP A 53 -5.04 -6.42 0.32
CA ASP A 53 -6.18 -7.28 0.62
C ASP A 53 -6.05 -8.64 -0.12
N HIS A 54 -5.55 -8.64 -1.35
CA HIS A 54 -5.28 -9.86 -2.11
C HIS A 54 -4.24 -10.76 -1.42
N GLU A 55 -3.17 -10.18 -0.90
CA GLU A 55 -2.09 -10.92 -0.22
C GLU A 55 -2.51 -11.51 1.12
N LEU A 56 -3.36 -10.79 1.86
CA LEU A 56 -3.92 -11.29 3.10
C LEU A 56 -4.97 -12.39 2.87
N SER A 57 -5.54 -12.47 1.67
CA SER A 57 -6.52 -13.50 1.31
C SER A 57 -5.87 -14.77 0.75
N THR A 58 -4.62 -14.69 0.29
CA THR A 58 -3.85 -15.82 -0.25
C THR A 58 -2.91 -16.46 0.78
N SER A 59 -2.78 -15.89 1.98
CA SER A 59 -1.97 -16.38 3.11
C SER A 59 -2.80 -17.17 4.11
#